data_AF-A0A2M7R5H7-F1
#
_entry.id   AF-A0A2M7R5H7-F1
#
_cell.length_a   1.000
_cell.length_b   1.000
_cell.length_c   1.000
_cell.angle_alpha   90.00
_cell.angle_beta   90.00
_cell.angle_gamma   90.00
#
_symmetry.space_group_name_H-M   'P 1'
#
loop_
_entity.id
_entity.type
_entity.pdbx_description
1 polymer ?
#
loop_
_entity_poly.entity_id
_entity_poly.type
_entity_poly.pdbx_seq_one_letter_code
_entity_poly.pdbx_strand_id
1 'polypeptide(L)'
;MDTVRKAMEMQDVEPAKIIGVHLEGPFLNPSKCGALSASSFVEPTEDNFKELIEGFEDIVKIITIAPEINEAIGLIKKMSGMGIIVSMGHSDATYNEAKAGFNAGAKGITHIFNAMRFHHREPGLAGFGLLNQDIYIELIADPCHLHSKTLELIFKTKNPDRIIIVSDTVKETKVRGGGGREQGITDIHGRLSGGCMTITESSKRLIEIGYNKNSIMRCITKNPKMYLSSF
;
A
#
# COMPACT_ATOMS: atom_id res chain seq x y z
N MET A 1 -10.82 -16.40 1.91
CA MET A 1 -9.39 -16.34 2.29
C MET A 1 -8.82 -17.73 2.62
N ASP A 2 -9.60 -18.80 2.51
CA ASP A 2 -9.19 -20.19 2.83
C ASP A 2 -7.93 -20.66 2.11
N THR A 3 -7.78 -20.32 0.83
CA THR A 3 -6.58 -20.68 0.06
C THR A 3 -5.31 -20.13 0.70
N VAL A 4 -5.36 -18.90 1.25
CA VAL A 4 -4.21 -18.30 1.94
C VAL A 4 -3.96 -18.99 3.27
N ARG A 5 -5.00 -19.26 4.07
CA ARG A 5 -4.87 -20.01 5.33
C ARG A 5 -4.23 -21.38 5.11
N LYS A 6 -4.76 -22.15 4.16
CA LYS A 6 -4.19 -23.44 3.77
C LYS A 6 -2.75 -23.31 3.29
N ALA A 7 -2.44 -22.28 2.49
CA ALA A 7 -1.08 -22.03 2.07
C ALA A 7 -0.16 -21.76 3.27
N MET A 8 -0.59 -20.99 4.27
CA MET A 8 0.16 -20.71 5.52
C MET A 8 0.43 -21.98 6.35
N GLU A 9 -0.50 -22.93 6.37
CA GLU A 9 -0.35 -24.21 7.08
C GLU A 9 0.61 -25.17 6.37
N MET A 10 0.69 -25.10 5.04
CA MET A 10 1.49 -26.02 4.21
C MET A 10 2.91 -25.51 3.93
N GLN A 11 3.35 -24.41 4.53
CA GLN A 11 4.66 -23.81 4.21
C GLN A 11 5.81 -24.57 4.86
N ASP A 12 6.54 -25.32 4.04
CA ASP A 12 7.90 -25.74 4.39
C ASP A 12 8.82 -24.52 4.37
N VAL A 13 9.66 -24.37 5.39
CA VAL A 13 10.44 -23.15 5.61
C VAL A 13 11.54 -23.05 4.54
N GLU A 14 11.39 -22.14 3.56
CA GLU A 14 12.42 -21.32 2.84
C GLU A 14 11.86 -20.73 1.51
N PRO A 15 12.28 -19.53 1.02
CA PRO A 15 12.88 -18.40 1.73
C PRO A 15 11.86 -17.31 2.15
N ALA A 16 10.63 -17.32 1.64
CA ALA A 16 9.60 -16.32 1.98
C ALA A 16 8.36 -16.99 2.62
N LYS A 17 7.91 -16.47 3.77
CA LYS A 17 6.74 -16.98 4.51
C LYS A 17 5.51 -16.09 4.27
N ILE A 18 4.34 -16.70 4.11
CA ILE A 18 3.07 -15.97 4.15
C ILE A 18 2.70 -15.77 5.62
N ILE A 19 2.57 -14.51 6.02
CA ILE A 19 2.31 -14.12 7.43
C ILE A 19 0.89 -13.59 7.65
N GLY A 20 0.08 -13.56 6.59
CA GLY A 20 -1.30 -13.11 6.60
C GLY A 20 -1.73 -12.49 5.27
N VAL A 21 -2.80 -11.70 5.32
CA VAL A 21 -3.44 -11.06 4.17
C VAL A 21 -3.45 -9.55 4.34
N HIS A 22 -3.18 -8.86 3.23
CA HIS A 22 -3.52 -7.46 3.02
C HIS A 22 -4.76 -7.41 2.11
N LEU A 23 -5.87 -6.90 2.63
CA LEU A 23 -7.08 -6.66 1.85
C LEU A 23 -7.02 -5.23 1.29
N GLU A 24 -6.73 -5.09 -0.01
CA GLU A 24 -6.79 -3.81 -0.70
C GLU A 24 -8.23 -3.54 -1.16
N GLY A 25 -9.00 -2.88 -0.29
CA GLY A 25 -10.45 -2.74 -0.42
C GLY A 25 -11.23 -3.80 0.36
N PRO A 26 -12.57 -3.83 0.25
CA PRO A 26 -13.42 -3.16 -0.74
C PRO A 26 -13.86 -1.73 -0.41
N PHE A 27 -13.44 -1.17 0.73
CA PHE A 27 -13.89 0.15 1.22
C PHE A 27 -13.15 1.33 0.56
N LEU A 28 -13.25 1.45 -0.77
CA LEU A 28 -12.44 2.38 -1.56
C LEU A 28 -13.30 3.41 -2.30
N ASN A 29 -12.69 4.49 -2.78
CA ASN A 29 -13.40 5.49 -3.58
C ASN A 29 -13.51 5.01 -5.05
N PRO A 30 -14.72 4.87 -5.62
CA PRO A 30 -14.91 4.44 -7.00
C PRO A 30 -14.20 5.33 -8.05
N SER A 31 -14.05 6.63 -7.79
CA SER A 31 -13.35 7.56 -8.68
C SER A 31 -11.83 7.34 -8.73
N LYS A 32 -11.31 6.55 -7.77
CA LYS A 32 -9.90 6.19 -7.62
C LYS A 32 -9.71 4.67 -7.67
N CYS A 33 -10.54 3.96 -8.42
CA CYS A 33 -10.45 2.50 -8.51
C CYS A 33 -9.13 2.00 -9.15
N GLY A 34 -8.47 2.80 -9.99
CA GLY A 34 -7.25 2.37 -10.67
C GLY A 34 -7.53 1.17 -11.57
N ALA A 35 -6.83 0.06 -11.32
CA ALA A 35 -7.04 -1.23 -11.98
C ALA A 35 -8.10 -2.13 -11.29
N LEU A 36 -8.61 -1.73 -10.13
CA LEU A 36 -9.62 -2.50 -9.40
C LEU A 36 -11.01 -2.31 -10.02
N SER A 37 -11.86 -3.33 -9.89
CA SER A 37 -13.26 -3.22 -10.32
C SER A 37 -14.06 -2.42 -9.31
N ALA A 38 -14.43 -1.19 -9.66
CA ALA A 38 -15.25 -0.32 -8.79
C ALA A 38 -16.61 -0.95 -8.41
N SER A 39 -17.13 -1.87 -9.21
CA SER A 39 -18.36 -2.61 -8.92
C SER A 39 -18.24 -3.55 -7.71
N SER A 40 -17.02 -3.87 -7.30
CA SER A 40 -16.74 -4.73 -6.15
C SER A 40 -16.55 -3.92 -4.86
N PHE A 41 -16.62 -2.59 -4.92
CA PHE A 41 -16.50 -1.74 -3.75
C PHE A 41 -17.82 -1.72 -2.99
N VAL A 42 -17.73 -1.67 -1.67
CA VAL A 42 -18.90 -1.68 -0.78
C VAL A 42 -18.76 -0.57 0.26
N GLU A 43 -19.87 -0.18 0.86
CA GLU A 43 -19.89 0.82 1.93
C GLU A 43 -19.12 0.31 3.16
N PRO A 44 -18.37 1.18 3.87
CA PRO A 44 -17.57 0.82 5.05
C PRO A 44 -18.44 0.69 6.31
N THR A 45 -19.51 -0.09 6.23
CA THR A 45 -20.35 -0.41 7.37
C THR A 45 -19.70 -1.48 8.24
N GLU A 46 -20.06 -1.52 9.52
CA GLU A 46 -19.57 -2.55 10.42
C GLU A 46 -19.99 -3.96 10.00
N ASP A 47 -21.19 -4.10 9.41
CA ASP A 47 -21.72 -5.38 8.94
C ASP A 47 -20.93 -5.90 7.74
N ASN A 48 -20.68 -5.05 6.74
CA ASN A 48 -19.84 -5.41 5.58
C ASN A 48 -18.42 -5.79 6.02
N PHE A 49 -17.85 -5.07 6.99
CA PHE A 49 -16.55 -5.41 7.55
C PHE A 49 -16.55 -6.74 8.28
N LYS A 50 -17.57 -7.01 9.10
CA LYS A 50 -17.71 -8.29 9.80
C LYS A 50 -17.81 -9.45 8.81
N GLU A 51 -18.65 -9.31 7.78
CA GLU A 51 -18.80 -10.32 6.73
C GLU A 51 -17.48 -10.53 5.96
N LEU A 52 -16.76 -9.45 5.65
CA LEU A 52 -15.50 -9.50 4.91
C LEU A 52 -14.43 -10.37 5.60
N ILE A 53 -14.34 -10.32 6.93
CA ILE A 53 -13.26 -10.97 7.69
C ILE A 53 -13.71 -12.16 8.53
N GLU A 54 -15.00 -12.55 8.46
CA GLU A 54 -15.58 -13.59 9.31
C GLU A 54 -14.75 -14.89 9.26
N GLY A 55 -14.22 -15.29 10.41
CA GLY A 55 -13.39 -16.51 10.53
C GLY A 55 -11.96 -16.37 9.99
N PHE A 56 -11.51 -15.15 9.68
CA PHE A 56 -10.16 -14.82 9.19
C PHE A 56 -9.48 -13.67 9.95
N GLU A 57 -10.05 -13.27 11.10
CA GLU A 57 -9.56 -12.16 11.92
C GLU A 57 -8.09 -12.33 12.33
N ASP A 58 -7.64 -13.57 12.51
CA ASP A 58 -6.28 -13.94 12.89
C ASP A 58 -5.25 -13.74 11.76
N ILE A 59 -5.68 -13.84 10.49
CA ILE A 59 -4.78 -13.75 9.32
C ILE A 59 -4.87 -12.42 8.59
N VAL A 60 -5.92 -11.61 8.78
CA VAL A 60 -6.01 -10.27 8.20
C VAL A 60 -5.07 -9.33 8.96
N LYS A 61 -4.05 -8.81 8.28
CA LYS A 61 -3.02 -7.94 8.89
C LYS A 61 -3.19 -6.48 8.50
N ILE A 62 -3.56 -6.23 7.24
CA ILE A 62 -3.69 -4.89 6.68
C ILE A 62 -5.01 -4.80 5.93
N ILE A 63 -5.71 -3.67 6.06
CA ILE A 63 -6.85 -3.31 5.21
C ILE A 63 -6.60 -1.91 4.63
N THR A 64 -6.71 -1.78 3.30
CA THR A 64 -6.73 -0.48 2.62
C THR A 64 -8.14 0.07 2.57
N ILE A 65 -8.31 1.33 2.98
CA ILE A 65 -9.59 2.05 3.00
C ILE A 65 -9.41 3.49 2.51
N ALA A 66 -10.40 4.04 1.81
CA ALA A 66 -10.46 5.46 1.50
C ALA A 66 -11.04 6.22 2.71
N PRO A 67 -10.32 7.16 3.35
CA PRO A 67 -10.78 7.80 4.59
C PRO A 67 -11.92 8.80 4.42
N GLU A 68 -12.18 9.29 3.21
CA GLU A 68 -13.18 10.31 2.90
C GLU A 68 -14.58 9.76 2.59
N ILE A 69 -14.70 8.45 2.36
CA ILE A 69 -16.01 7.86 2.09
C ILE A 69 -16.83 7.79 3.38
N ASN A 70 -18.16 7.89 3.26
CA ASN A 70 -19.05 7.97 4.41
C ASN A 70 -18.81 6.81 5.39
N GLU A 71 -18.83 7.08 6.69
CA GLU A 71 -18.58 6.12 7.79
C GLU A 71 -17.15 5.55 7.92
N ALA A 72 -16.25 5.79 6.96
CA ALA A 72 -14.91 5.22 6.98
C ALA A 72 -14.11 5.54 8.25
N ILE A 73 -14.23 6.75 8.79
CA ILE A 73 -13.52 7.16 10.02
C ILE A 73 -13.88 6.27 11.22
N GLY A 74 -15.16 5.93 11.37
CA GLY A 74 -15.62 5.03 12.43
C GLY A 74 -15.04 3.62 12.26
N LEU A 75 -15.06 3.12 11.01
CA LEU A 75 -14.52 1.82 10.69
C LEU A 75 -12.99 1.75 10.86
N ILE A 76 -12.24 2.79 10.46
CA ILE A 76 -10.78 2.92 10.68
C ILE A 76 -10.47 2.73 12.17
N LYS A 77 -11.20 3.43 13.04
CA LYS A 77 -11.02 3.34 14.49
C LYS A 77 -11.30 1.93 15.01
N LYS A 78 -12.35 1.27 14.52
CA LYS A 78 -12.72 -0.10 14.91
C LYS A 78 -11.65 -1.11 14.48
N MET A 79 -11.26 -1.10 13.21
CA MET A 79 -10.20 -1.97 12.66
C MET A 79 -8.88 -1.80 13.42
N SER A 80 -8.48 -0.54 13.67
CA SER A 80 -7.26 -0.25 14.44
C SER A 80 -7.34 -0.80 15.87
N GLY A 81 -8.49 -0.66 16.55
CA GLY A 81 -8.72 -1.20 17.89
C GLY A 81 -8.72 -2.73 17.96
N MET A 82 -8.93 -3.42 16.83
CA MET A 82 -8.84 -4.88 16.72
C MET A 82 -7.41 -5.37 16.44
N GLY A 83 -6.43 -4.46 16.32
CA GLY A 83 -5.08 -4.83 15.92
C GLY A 83 -4.98 -5.19 14.44
N ILE A 84 -5.79 -4.57 13.58
CA ILE A 84 -5.60 -4.58 12.12
C ILE A 84 -4.95 -3.26 11.71
N ILE A 85 -3.88 -3.32 10.92
CA ILE A 85 -3.27 -2.12 10.36
C ILE A 85 -4.20 -1.56 9.30
N VAL A 86 -4.57 -0.30 9.47
CA VAL A 86 -5.35 0.42 8.46
C VAL A 86 -4.43 1.27 7.62
N SER A 87 -4.42 1.01 6.31
CA SER A 87 -3.71 1.81 5.31
C SER A 87 -4.71 2.65 4.52
N MET A 88 -4.38 3.89 4.21
CA MET A 88 -5.22 4.77 3.40
C MET A 88 -4.80 4.71 1.93
N GLY A 89 -5.73 4.49 1.00
CA GLY A 89 -5.43 4.36 -0.43
C GLY A 89 -6.68 4.40 -1.29
N HIS A 90 -6.51 4.43 -2.62
CA HIS A 90 -7.62 4.52 -3.58
C HIS A 90 -8.66 5.59 -3.19
N SER A 91 -8.17 6.80 -2.96
CA SER A 91 -8.86 7.85 -2.21
C SER A 91 -8.68 9.22 -2.85
N ASP A 92 -9.77 9.96 -2.93
CA ASP A 92 -9.78 11.37 -3.34
C ASP A 92 -9.78 12.31 -2.13
N ALA A 93 -9.36 11.83 -0.95
CA ALA A 93 -9.35 12.60 0.28
C ALA A 93 -8.56 13.91 0.13
N THR A 94 -9.14 14.98 0.69
CA THR A 94 -8.43 16.20 1.07
C THR A 94 -7.39 15.91 2.14
N TYR A 95 -6.46 16.84 2.33
CA TYR A 95 -5.47 16.75 3.40
C TYR A 95 -6.11 16.58 4.79
N ASN A 96 -7.22 17.27 5.04
CA ASN A 96 -7.92 17.22 6.32
C ASN A 96 -8.63 15.88 6.56
N GLU A 97 -9.22 15.28 5.52
CA GLU A 97 -9.82 13.94 5.60
C GLU A 97 -8.73 12.87 5.83
N ALA A 98 -7.59 12.97 5.14
CA ALA A 98 -6.44 12.09 5.40
C ALA A 98 -5.93 12.23 6.84
N LYS A 99 -5.85 13.46 7.36
CA LYS A 99 -5.51 13.72 8.77
C LYS A 99 -6.54 13.12 9.73
N ALA A 100 -7.82 13.19 9.41
CA ALA A 100 -8.87 12.56 10.21
C ALA A 100 -8.71 11.04 10.25
N GLY A 101 -8.42 10.40 9.11
CA GLY A 101 -8.13 8.95 9.05
C GLY A 101 -6.91 8.56 9.90
N PHE A 102 -5.82 9.33 9.84
CA PHE A 102 -4.66 9.12 10.70
C PHE A 102 -5.01 9.24 12.19
N ASN A 103 -5.75 10.30 12.58
CA ASN A 103 -6.19 10.50 13.96
C ASN A 103 -7.13 9.39 14.46
N ALA A 104 -7.88 8.76 13.54
CA ALA A 104 -8.73 7.62 13.85
C ALA A 104 -7.96 6.31 14.05
N GLY A 105 -6.69 6.24 13.65
CA GLY A 105 -5.83 5.08 13.89
C GLY A 105 -5.12 4.54 12.65
N ALA A 106 -5.35 5.10 11.45
CA ALA A 106 -4.64 4.67 10.24
C ALA A 106 -3.12 4.86 10.41
N LYS A 107 -2.35 3.85 9.98
CA LYS A 107 -0.89 3.78 10.16
C LYS A 107 -0.11 3.82 8.84
N GLY A 108 -0.76 3.58 7.71
CA GLY A 108 -0.11 3.53 6.41
C GLY A 108 -0.84 4.33 5.33
N ILE A 109 -0.13 4.53 4.22
CA ILE A 109 -0.68 4.96 2.94
C ILE A 109 -0.20 3.99 1.87
N THR A 110 -1.15 3.39 1.17
CA THR A 110 -0.89 2.39 0.13
C THR A 110 -0.39 3.10 -1.13
N HIS A 111 0.68 2.56 -1.74
CA HIS A 111 1.34 2.99 -3.00
C HIS A 111 1.25 4.50 -3.33
N ILE A 112 1.84 5.34 -2.48
CA ILE A 112 1.77 6.82 -2.57
C ILE A 112 1.85 7.38 -4.00
N PHE A 113 1.02 8.39 -4.28
CA PHE A 113 0.70 9.00 -5.58
C PHE A 113 -0.19 8.19 -6.54
N ASN A 114 -0.25 6.86 -6.42
CA ASN A 114 -1.07 6.04 -7.29
C ASN A 114 -2.52 6.02 -6.81
N ALA A 115 -3.47 6.19 -7.73
CA ALA A 115 -4.91 6.21 -7.42
C ALA A 115 -5.28 7.14 -6.25
N MET A 116 -4.68 8.35 -6.17
CA MET A 116 -4.97 9.29 -5.10
C MET A 116 -4.93 10.76 -5.52
N ARG A 117 -5.47 11.64 -4.67
CA ARG A 117 -5.42 13.10 -4.88
C ARG A 117 -4.03 13.68 -4.58
N PHE A 118 -3.54 14.54 -5.47
CA PHE A 118 -2.42 15.45 -5.23
C PHE A 118 -2.56 16.70 -6.10
N HIS A 119 -2.63 17.88 -5.49
CA HIS A 119 -2.66 19.15 -6.20
C HIS A 119 -1.98 20.25 -5.37
N HIS A 120 -1.33 21.23 -6.00
CA HIS A 120 -0.55 22.24 -5.29
C HIS A 120 -1.38 23.12 -4.32
N ARG A 121 -2.70 23.30 -4.57
CA ARG A 121 -3.65 23.99 -3.67
C ARG A 121 -4.37 23.07 -2.69
N GLU A 122 -4.37 21.77 -2.94
CA GLU A 122 -5.01 20.77 -2.11
C GLU A 122 -4.15 19.50 -2.19
N PRO A 123 -3.13 19.39 -1.32
CA PRO A 123 -2.16 18.31 -1.40
C PRO A 123 -2.77 16.92 -1.21
N GLY A 124 -3.98 16.82 -0.64
CA GLY A 124 -4.72 15.57 -0.51
C GLY A 124 -4.00 14.50 0.31
N LEU A 125 -4.40 13.25 0.11
CA LEU A 125 -3.80 12.09 0.77
C LEU A 125 -2.29 11.96 0.49
N ALA A 126 -1.85 12.18 -0.76
CA ALA A 126 -0.44 12.06 -1.11
C ALA A 126 0.41 13.12 -0.36
N GLY A 127 -0.05 14.37 -0.32
CA GLY A 127 0.64 15.43 0.40
C GLY A 127 0.64 15.22 1.92
N PHE A 128 -0.46 14.71 2.48
CA PHE A 128 -0.49 14.30 3.89
C PHE A 128 0.54 13.22 4.19
N GLY A 129 0.60 12.18 3.34
CA GLY A 129 1.56 11.09 3.48
C GLY A 129 3.01 11.52 3.40
N LEU A 130 3.32 12.45 2.52
CA LEU A 130 4.67 12.97 2.34
C LEU A 130 5.13 13.81 3.55
N LEU A 131 4.24 14.64 4.09
CA LEU A 131 4.57 15.61 5.14
C LEU A 131 4.49 15.05 6.56
N ASN A 132 3.55 14.14 6.84
CA ASN A 132 3.42 13.52 8.16
C ASN A 132 4.59 12.55 8.41
N GLN A 133 5.40 12.80 9.44
CA GLN A 133 6.64 12.04 9.69
C GLN A 133 6.42 10.73 10.48
N ASP A 134 5.19 10.48 10.93
CA ASP A 134 4.83 9.34 11.79
C ASP A 134 4.13 8.21 11.03
N ILE A 135 3.34 8.54 10.00
CA ILE A 135 2.62 7.56 9.18
C ILE A 135 3.57 6.83 8.22
N TYR A 136 3.37 5.54 7.96
CA TYR A 136 4.10 4.82 6.92
C TYR A 136 3.56 5.17 5.53
N ILE A 137 4.42 5.11 4.52
CA ILE A 137 4.03 5.19 3.11
C ILE A 137 4.62 4.00 2.36
N GLU A 138 3.82 3.41 1.49
CA GLU A 138 4.25 2.38 0.56
C GLU A 138 4.61 3.01 -0.79
N LEU A 139 5.64 2.47 -1.43
CA LEU A 139 6.26 2.99 -2.63
C LEU A 139 6.42 1.82 -3.62
N ILE A 140 5.85 1.95 -4.81
CA ILE A 140 6.17 1.08 -5.95
C ILE A 140 7.36 1.70 -6.69
N ALA A 141 8.57 1.17 -6.43
CA ALA A 141 9.83 1.77 -6.88
C ALA A 141 10.28 1.34 -8.29
N ASP A 142 9.32 0.99 -9.14
CA ASP A 142 9.58 0.70 -10.55
C ASP A 142 9.62 2.01 -11.37
N PRO A 143 10.14 2.00 -12.62
CA PRO A 143 10.25 3.21 -13.42
C PRO A 143 8.91 3.67 -14.03
N CYS A 144 7.80 2.96 -13.79
CA CYS A 144 6.52 3.18 -14.44
C CYS A 144 5.51 3.87 -13.53
N HIS A 145 5.46 3.51 -12.24
CA HIS A 145 4.56 4.10 -11.26
C HIS A 145 5.06 5.46 -10.79
N LEU A 146 6.38 5.63 -10.63
CA LEU A 146 6.96 6.88 -10.15
C LEU A 146 8.13 7.34 -11.02
N HIS A 147 8.05 8.60 -11.43
CA HIS A 147 9.17 9.29 -12.04
C HIS A 147 10.36 9.39 -11.06
N SER A 148 11.59 9.34 -11.55
CA SER A 148 12.82 9.39 -10.72
C SER A 148 12.88 10.64 -9.82
N LYS A 149 12.35 11.77 -10.29
CA LYS A 149 12.24 13.01 -9.50
C LYS A 149 11.16 12.96 -8.42
N THR A 150 10.11 12.16 -8.60
CA THR A 150 9.12 11.91 -7.55
C THR A 150 9.73 11.04 -6.45
N LEU A 151 10.54 10.03 -6.82
CA LEU A 151 11.33 9.28 -5.84
C LEU A 151 12.28 10.20 -5.07
N GLU A 152 12.99 11.08 -5.77
CA GLU A 152 13.88 12.06 -5.14
C GLU A 152 13.13 12.95 -4.14
N LEU A 153 11.94 13.43 -4.51
CA LEU A 153 11.06 14.19 -3.62
C LEU A 153 10.69 13.39 -2.36
N ILE A 154 10.26 12.14 -2.51
CA ILE A 154 9.90 11.26 -1.39
C ILE A 154 11.08 11.10 -0.43
N PHE A 155 12.24 10.67 -0.93
CA PHE A 155 13.41 10.41 -0.08
C PHE A 155 14.02 11.66 0.55
N LYS A 156 13.76 12.86 0.01
CA LYS A 156 14.20 14.13 0.60
C LYS A 156 13.27 14.68 1.68
N THR A 157 12.01 14.27 1.70
CA THR A 157 10.97 14.89 2.54
C THR A 157 10.41 13.96 3.61
N LYS A 158 10.32 12.67 3.30
CA LYS A 158 9.76 11.67 4.20
C LYS A 158 10.82 11.12 5.14
N ASN A 159 10.44 10.91 6.40
CA ASN A 159 11.21 10.13 7.36
C ASN A 159 11.61 8.77 6.75
N PRO A 160 12.91 8.46 6.60
CA PRO A 160 13.36 7.21 6.00
C PRO A 160 12.93 5.96 6.79
N ASP A 161 12.54 6.10 8.07
CA ASP A 161 12.03 5.00 8.90
C ASP A 161 10.52 4.74 8.71
N ARG A 162 9.90 5.47 7.78
CA ARG A 162 8.49 5.38 7.43
C ARG A 162 8.24 5.18 5.93
N ILE A 163 9.27 4.82 5.18
CA ILE A 163 9.16 4.45 3.76
C ILE A 163 9.22 2.93 3.64
N ILE A 164 8.26 2.32 2.95
CA ILE A 164 8.23 0.90 2.63
C ILE A 164 8.24 0.75 1.12
N ILE A 165 9.18 -0.02 0.57
CA ILE A 165 9.14 -0.37 -0.85
C ILE A 165 8.34 -1.67 -0.98
N VAL A 166 7.28 -1.61 -1.78
CA VAL A 166 6.42 -2.74 -2.15
C VAL A 166 6.59 -3.04 -3.63
N SER A 167 6.28 -4.28 -4.03
CA SER A 167 6.31 -4.65 -5.44
C SER A 167 5.00 -4.34 -6.15
N ASP A 168 3.87 -4.47 -5.45
CA ASP A 168 2.51 -4.41 -6.02
C ASP A 168 2.35 -5.28 -7.30
N THR A 169 3.11 -6.38 -7.34
CA THR A 169 3.23 -7.21 -8.55
C THR A 169 2.02 -8.12 -8.70
N VAL A 170 1.58 -8.29 -9.94
CA VAL A 170 0.49 -9.18 -10.33
C VAL A 170 1.04 -10.47 -10.95
N LYS A 171 0.16 -11.43 -11.24
CA LYS A 171 0.52 -12.72 -11.86
C LYS A 171 1.25 -12.54 -13.19
N GLU A 172 0.93 -11.47 -13.91
CA GLU A 172 1.48 -11.11 -15.22
C GLU A 172 2.90 -10.52 -15.12
N THR A 173 3.37 -10.17 -13.91
CA THR A 173 4.72 -9.68 -13.68
C THR A 173 5.74 -10.77 -14.00
N LYS A 174 6.44 -10.60 -15.11
CA LYS A 174 7.51 -11.51 -15.52
C LYS A 174 8.81 -11.14 -14.81
N VAL A 175 9.20 -11.96 -13.83
CA VAL A 175 10.54 -11.92 -13.23
C VAL A 175 11.51 -12.58 -14.19
N ARG A 176 12.20 -11.82 -15.04
CA ARG A 176 13.34 -12.34 -15.82
C ARG A 176 14.59 -12.13 -14.98
N GLY A 177 15.37 -13.20 -14.76
CA GLY A 177 16.59 -13.22 -13.92
C GLY A 177 17.72 -12.32 -14.42
N GLY A 178 17.48 -11.02 -14.52
CA GLY A 178 18.40 -10.03 -15.06
C GLY A 178 17.77 -8.68 -15.46
N GLY A 179 16.49 -8.43 -15.17
CA GLY A 179 15.89 -7.12 -15.39
C GLY A 179 14.38 -7.20 -15.61
N GLY A 180 13.61 -6.68 -14.65
CA GLY A 180 12.19 -6.45 -14.80
C GLY A 180 11.89 -5.63 -16.06
N ARG A 181 10.66 -5.72 -16.56
CA ARG A 181 10.28 -4.96 -17.75
C ARG A 181 10.41 -3.46 -17.45
N GLU A 182 11.11 -2.71 -18.29
CA GLU A 182 11.01 -1.24 -18.30
C GLU A 182 9.63 -0.75 -18.78
N GLN A 183 8.76 -1.68 -19.21
CA GLN A 183 7.38 -1.41 -19.58
C GLN A 183 6.43 -1.87 -18.46
N GLY A 184 5.56 -0.94 -18.04
CA GLY A 184 4.52 -1.19 -17.06
C GLY A 184 3.51 -2.22 -17.54
N ILE A 185 2.92 -2.94 -16.60
CA ILE A 185 1.79 -3.83 -16.89
C ILE A 185 0.56 -2.95 -16.99
N THR A 186 -0.17 -3.02 -18.11
CA THR A 186 -1.33 -2.17 -18.35
C THR A 186 -2.56 -2.97 -18.76
N ASP A 187 -3.73 -2.44 -18.43
CA ASP A 187 -5.00 -2.91 -18.96
C ASP A 187 -5.19 -2.49 -20.43
N ILE A 188 -6.32 -2.88 -21.02
CA ILE A 188 -6.68 -2.53 -22.40
C ILE A 188 -6.83 -1.01 -22.65
N HIS A 189 -6.90 -0.21 -21.59
CA HIS A 189 -7.02 1.25 -21.63
C HIS A 189 -5.70 1.97 -21.31
N GLY A 190 -4.60 1.22 -21.14
CA GLY A 190 -3.28 1.78 -20.83
C GLY A 190 -3.11 2.20 -19.37
N ARG A 191 -4.02 1.82 -18.46
CA ARG A 191 -3.87 2.07 -17.02
C ARG A 191 -2.93 1.04 -16.42
N LEU A 192 -2.04 1.46 -15.53
CA LEU A 192 -1.15 0.53 -14.82
C LEU A 192 -1.97 -0.46 -13.98
N SER A 193 -1.59 -1.73 -14.03
CA SER A 193 -2.25 -2.86 -13.38
C SER A 193 -1.21 -3.67 -12.61
N GLY A 194 -0.64 -3.04 -11.59
CA GLY A 194 0.42 -3.59 -10.74
C GLY A 194 1.84 -3.32 -11.23
N GLY A 195 2.79 -3.50 -10.32
CA GLY A 195 4.21 -3.25 -10.50
C GLY A 195 4.90 -4.20 -11.48
N CYS A 196 5.91 -3.67 -12.18
CA CYS A 196 6.68 -4.43 -13.18
C CYS A 196 8.01 -5.00 -12.65
N MET A 197 8.34 -4.77 -11.38
CA MET A 197 9.59 -5.20 -10.75
C MET A 197 9.35 -5.86 -9.38
N THR A 198 10.17 -6.86 -9.06
CA THR A 198 10.26 -7.40 -7.70
C THR A 198 10.87 -6.37 -6.73
N ILE A 199 10.73 -6.61 -5.43
CA ILE A 199 11.42 -5.83 -4.38
C ILE A 199 12.94 -5.86 -4.58
N THR A 200 13.50 -7.01 -4.97
CA THR A 200 14.94 -7.18 -5.23
C THR A 200 15.41 -6.37 -6.45
N GLU A 201 14.64 -6.38 -7.54
CA GLU A 201 15.00 -5.62 -8.76
C GLU A 201 14.90 -4.12 -8.53
N SER A 202 13.81 -3.65 -7.94
CA SER A 202 13.61 -2.23 -7.64
C SER A 202 14.67 -1.70 -6.66
N SER A 203 14.98 -2.45 -5.60
CA SER A 203 16.03 -2.07 -4.64
C SER A 203 17.42 -2.00 -5.27
N LYS A 204 17.80 -2.98 -6.10
CA LYS A 204 19.07 -2.95 -6.85
C LYS A 204 19.15 -1.73 -7.76
N ARG A 205 18.10 -1.48 -8.53
CA ARG A 205 18.01 -0.32 -9.43
C ARG A 205 18.18 1.00 -8.67
N LEU A 206 17.51 1.17 -7.52
CA LEU A 206 17.65 2.39 -6.72
C LEU A 206 19.10 2.59 -6.24
N ILE A 207 19.77 1.52 -5.82
CA ILE A 207 21.18 1.58 -5.40
C ILE A 207 22.09 1.96 -6.58
N GLU A 208 21.86 1.37 -7.75
CA GLU A 208 22.63 1.64 -8.98
C GLU A 208 22.49 3.10 -9.45
N ILE A 209 21.30 3.69 -9.31
CA ILE A 209 21.07 5.11 -9.65
C ILE A 209 21.45 6.09 -8.52
N GLY A 210 22.13 5.61 -7.48
CA GLY A 210 22.80 6.45 -6.49
C GLY A 210 22.08 6.65 -5.15
N TYR A 211 20.97 5.96 -4.88
CA TYR A 211 20.35 6.00 -3.55
C TYR A 211 21.21 5.25 -2.52
N ASN A 212 21.23 5.74 -1.28
CA ASN A 212 22.00 5.13 -0.21
C ASN A 212 21.54 3.68 0.06
N LYS A 213 22.46 2.72 -0.09
CA LYS A 213 22.19 1.28 0.11
C LYS A 213 21.56 0.97 1.47
N ASN A 214 22.05 1.54 2.56
CA ASN A 214 21.52 1.25 3.89
C ASN A 214 20.08 1.78 4.05
N SER A 215 19.78 2.94 3.47
CA SER A 215 18.42 3.48 3.44
C SER A 215 17.47 2.59 2.65
N ILE A 216 17.87 2.14 1.46
CA ILE A 216 17.05 1.24 0.63
C ILE A 216 16.83 -0.11 1.32
N MET A 217 17.89 -0.71 1.88
CA MET A 217 17.77 -1.97 2.64
C MET A 217 16.80 -1.83 3.81
N ARG A 218 16.79 -0.68 4.49
CA ARG A 218 15.83 -0.40 5.57
C ARG A 218 14.39 -0.41 5.08
N CYS A 219 14.12 0.20 3.91
CA CYS A 219 12.79 0.28 3.31
C CYS A 219 12.20 -1.08 2.92
N ILE A 220 13.04 -2.10 2.69
CA ILE A 220 12.61 -3.46 2.30
C ILE A 220 12.74 -4.50 3.41
N THR A 221 13.30 -4.14 4.58
CA THR A 221 13.50 -5.09 5.70
C THR A 221 12.95 -4.55 7.03
N LYS A 222 13.66 -3.60 7.65
CA LYS A 222 13.34 -3.09 8.98
C LYS A 222 12.00 -2.36 9.00
N ASN A 223 11.73 -1.48 8.04
CA ASN A 223 10.52 -0.68 8.03
C ASN A 223 9.24 -1.53 7.91
N PRO A 224 9.11 -2.46 6.94
CA PRO A 224 7.94 -3.33 6.88
C PRO A 224 7.80 -4.22 8.13
N LYS A 225 8.92 -4.70 8.72
CA LYS A 225 8.87 -5.44 9.99
C LYS A 225 8.29 -4.59 11.12
N MET A 226 8.75 -3.36 11.28
CA MET A 226 8.25 -2.44 12.31
C MET A 226 6.78 -2.07 12.09
N TYR A 227 6.41 -1.81 10.82
CA TYR A 227 5.04 -1.51 10.44
C TYR A 227 4.08 -2.63 10.84
N LEU A 228 4.43 -3.87 10.51
CA LEU A 228 3.65 -5.07 10.86
C LEU A 228 3.67 -5.43 12.36
N SER A 229 4.51 -4.78 13.15
CA SER A 229 4.60 -4.99 14.61
C SER A 229 3.94 -3.86 15.42
N SER A 230 3.23 -2.93 14.77
CA SER A 230 2.72 -1.69 15.38
C SER A 230 1.40 -1.84 16.15
N PHE A 231 1.22 -2.96 16.86
CA PHE A 231 0.03 -3.29 17.64
C PHE A 231 0.28 -3.20 19.15
#